data_AF-A0A359LEX6-F1
#
_entry.id   AF-A0A359LEX6-F1
#
_cell.length_a   1.000
_cell.length_b   1.000
_cell.length_c   1.000
_cell.angle_alpha   90.00
_cell.angle_beta   90.00
_cell.angle_gamma   90.00
#
_symmetry.space_group_name_H-M   'P 1'
#
loop_
_entity.id
_entity.type
_entity.pdbx_description
1 polymer ?
#
loop_
_entity_poly.entity_id
_entity_poly.type
_entity_poly.pdbx_seq_one_letter_code
_entity_poly.pdbx_strand_id
1 'polypeptide(L)'
;IPEILIDDLNLAKTITWEQKIHRSQKLETLDIDPAPKLTPNETIHGSSRLIELQSLCPFQAFMEFRLATKEPIKLEPGISKINRGIIVHGALEHFWQKVRTQQNLCQLEPTQLQKAINDSLEYSLKKLELPPSLYKLEKQCL
;
A
#
# COMPACT_ATOMS: atom_id res chain seq x y z
N ILE A 1 -34.33 45.96 -40.38
CA ILE A 1 -34.31 44.47 -40.40
C ILE A 1 -35.25 44.05 -39.28
N PRO A 2 -36.28 43.24 -39.52
CA PRO A 2 -37.18 42.82 -38.44
C PRO A 2 -36.40 41.98 -37.44
N GLU A 3 -36.60 42.27 -36.15
CA GLU A 3 -36.01 41.53 -35.04
C GLU A 3 -36.82 40.24 -34.88
N ILE A 4 -36.18 39.10 -35.14
CA ILE A 4 -36.79 37.77 -34.95
C ILE A 4 -36.46 37.35 -33.53
N LEU A 5 -37.48 37.17 -32.69
CA LEU A 5 -37.31 36.67 -31.33
C LEU A 5 -37.17 35.15 -31.35
N ILE A 6 -36.50 34.60 -30.33
CA ILE A 6 -36.32 33.14 -30.19
C ILE A 6 -37.67 32.42 -30.14
N ASP A 7 -38.70 33.08 -29.60
CA ASP A 7 -40.06 32.55 -29.52
C ASP A 7 -40.78 32.51 -30.88
N ASP A 8 -40.30 33.26 -31.89
CA ASP A 8 -40.80 33.21 -33.27
C ASP A 8 -40.24 32.00 -34.03
N LEU A 9 -39.18 31.37 -33.49
CA LEU A 9 -38.63 30.12 -34.02
C LEU A 9 -39.43 28.95 -33.44
N ASN A 10 -40.29 28.35 -34.27
CA ASN A 10 -41.05 27.15 -33.92
C ASN A 10 -40.13 25.91 -33.87
N LEU A 11 -39.21 25.90 -32.90
CA LEU A 11 -38.24 24.84 -32.67
C LEU A 11 -38.95 23.64 -32.05
N ALA A 12 -38.77 22.47 -32.66
CA ALA A 12 -39.23 21.23 -32.06
C ALA A 12 -38.58 21.06 -30.68
N LYS A 13 -39.38 20.72 -29.66
CA LYS A 13 -38.88 20.34 -28.34
C LYS A 13 -38.11 19.02 -28.49
N THR A 14 -36.82 19.11 -28.76
CA THR A 14 -35.94 17.95 -28.84
C THR A 14 -35.53 17.54 -27.44
N ILE A 15 -35.76 16.28 -27.11
CA ILE A 15 -35.14 15.67 -25.92
C ILE A 15 -33.71 15.31 -26.25
N THR A 16 -32.79 15.60 -25.34
CA THR A 16 -31.37 15.30 -25.51
C THR A 16 -31.12 13.79 -25.38
N TRP A 17 -29.94 13.32 -25.79
CA TRP A 17 -29.60 11.89 -25.70
C TRP A 17 -29.52 11.41 -24.25
N GLU A 18 -29.02 12.25 -23.34
CA GLU A 18 -28.95 11.97 -21.92
C GLU A 18 -30.35 11.73 -21.33
N GLN A 19 -31.32 12.55 -21.74
CA GLN A 19 -32.72 12.41 -21.34
C GLN A 19 -33.36 11.14 -21.90
N LYS A 20 -33.02 10.74 -23.13
CA LYS A 20 -33.50 9.48 -23.71
C LYS A 20 -32.96 8.27 -22.97
N ILE A 21 -31.65 8.25 -22.70
CA ILE A 21 -30.97 7.16 -21.97
C ILE A 21 -31.54 7.04 -20.55
N HIS A 22 -31.70 8.17 -19.85
CA HIS A 22 -32.28 8.17 -18.51
C HIS A 22 -33.73 7.68 -18.51
N ARG A 23 -34.56 8.07 -19.49
CA ARG A 23 -35.94 7.59 -19.60
C ARG A 23 -36.05 6.11 -19.98
N SER A 24 -35.09 5.57 -20.73
CA SER A 24 -35.07 4.16 -21.10
C SER A 24 -34.41 3.27 -20.05
N GLN A 25 -34.03 3.82 -18.89
CA GLN A 25 -33.41 3.04 -17.83
C GLN A 25 -34.37 1.95 -17.35
N LYS A 26 -33.85 0.73 -17.19
CA LYS A 26 -34.51 -0.34 -16.45
C LYS A 26 -33.80 -0.44 -15.11
N LEU A 27 -34.47 0.02 -14.06
CA LEU A 27 -33.95 -0.09 -12.71
C LEU A 27 -34.23 -1.49 -12.18
N GLU A 28 -33.23 -2.11 -11.59
CA GLU A 28 -33.41 -3.29 -10.75
C GLU A 28 -33.26 -2.89 -9.28
N THR A 29 -33.93 -3.65 -8.41
CA THR A 29 -33.72 -3.52 -6.97
C THR A 29 -32.63 -4.51 -6.60
N LEU A 30 -31.58 -4.02 -5.94
CA LEU A 30 -30.57 -4.88 -5.34
C LEU A 30 -30.95 -5.14 -3.89
N ASP A 31 -30.92 -6.41 -3.50
CA ASP A 31 -31.08 -6.79 -2.11
C ASP A 31 -29.85 -6.34 -1.29
N ILE A 32 -30.07 -6.13 0.01
CA ILE A 32 -28.99 -5.78 0.93
C ILE A 32 -28.11 -7.04 1.12
N ASP A 33 -26.86 -6.95 0.68
CA ASP A 33 -25.84 -8.00 0.87
C ASP A 33 -24.77 -7.50 1.85
N PRO A 34 -24.98 -7.65 3.17
CA PRO A 34 -24.00 -7.23 4.16
C PRO A 34 -22.85 -8.24 4.20
N ALA A 35 -21.63 -7.74 4.45
CA ALA A 35 -20.47 -8.61 4.66
C ALA A 35 -20.76 -9.68 5.72
N PRO A 36 -20.42 -10.96 5.47
CA PRO A 36 -20.69 -12.04 6.42
C PRO A 36 -19.96 -11.82 7.75
N LYS A 37 -20.53 -12.27 8.86
CA LYS A 37 -19.84 -12.19 10.16
C LYS A 37 -18.56 -13.03 10.15
N LEU A 38 -17.61 -12.67 11.01
CA LEU A 38 -16.43 -13.49 11.23
C LEU A 38 -16.82 -14.80 11.91
N THR A 39 -16.35 -15.91 11.37
CA THR A 39 -16.51 -17.23 11.98
C THR A 39 -15.31 -17.53 12.90
N PRO A 40 -15.46 -18.38 13.94
CA PRO A 40 -14.35 -18.72 14.84
C PRO A 40 -13.13 -19.35 14.16
N ASN A 41 -13.31 -19.94 12.97
CA ASN A 41 -12.24 -20.56 12.19
C ASN A 41 -11.59 -19.59 11.18
N GLU A 42 -12.15 -18.40 10.96
CA GLU A 42 -11.55 -17.40 10.09
C GLU A 42 -10.40 -16.69 10.82
N THR A 43 -9.18 -16.95 10.36
CA THR A 43 -7.98 -16.30 10.92
C THR A 43 -7.60 -15.11 10.05
N ILE A 44 -7.99 -13.91 10.47
CA ILE A 44 -7.52 -12.68 9.82
C ILE A 44 -6.19 -12.28 10.44
N HIS A 45 -5.13 -12.30 9.62
CA HIS A 45 -3.81 -11.85 10.06
C HIS A 45 -3.82 -10.32 10.17
N GLY A 46 -3.99 -9.83 11.39
CA GLY A 46 -4.02 -8.40 11.69
C GLY A 46 -2.62 -7.81 11.70
N SER A 47 -2.30 -6.97 10.71
CA SER A 47 -1.24 -5.98 10.83
C SER A 47 -1.83 -4.66 11.34
N SER A 48 -0.98 -3.71 11.75
CA SER A 48 -1.42 -2.35 12.08
C SER A 48 -2.28 -1.72 10.97
N ARG A 49 -2.03 -2.11 9.72
CA ARG A 49 -2.80 -1.70 8.55
C ARG A 49 -4.27 -2.12 8.61
N LEU A 50 -4.60 -3.30 9.17
CA LEU A 50 -5.98 -3.72 9.33
C LEU A 50 -6.73 -2.77 10.27
N ILE A 51 -6.12 -2.42 11.40
CA ILE A 51 -6.74 -1.52 12.40
C ILE A 51 -6.88 -0.10 11.82
N GLU A 52 -5.85 0.38 11.12
CA GLU A 52 -5.89 1.65 10.40
C GLU A 52 -7.06 1.69 9.41
N LEU A 53 -7.16 0.70 8.52
CA LEU A 53 -8.23 0.65 7.53
C LEU A 53 -9.61 0.49 8.16
N GLN A 54 -9.76 -0.35 9.19
CA GLN A 54 -11.03 -0.47 9.92
C GLN A 54 -11.48 0.86 10.52
N SER A 55 -10.53 1.64 11.03
CA SER A 55 -10.81 2.96 11.64
C SER A 55 -11.18 4.02 10.61
N LEU A 56 -10.59 3.96 9.41
CA LEU A 56 -10.85 4.89 8.32
C LEU A 56 -12.08 4.51 7.49
N CYS A 57 -12.16 3.25 7.06
CA CYS A 57 -13.18 2.70 6.18
C CYS A 57 -13.30 1.17 6.33
N PRO A 58 -14.28 0.66 7.10
CA PRO A 58 -14.50 -0.77 7.28
C PRO A 58 -14.70 -1.54 5.96
N PHE A 59 -15.30 -0.91 4.95
CA PHE A 59 -15.45 -1.49 3.62
C PHE A 59 -14.10 -1.78 2.95
N GLN A 60 -13.16 -0.82 2.98
CA GLN A 60 -11.82 -1.05 2.42
C GLN A 60 -11.08 -2.16 3.15
N ALA A 61 -11.19 -2.21 4.48
CA ALA A 61 -10.61 -3.29 5.26
C ALA A 61 -11.18 -4.66 4.87
N PHE A 62 -12.50 -4.76 4.64
CA PHE A 62 -13.15 -5.97 4.15
C PHE A 62 -12.62 -6.38 2.76
N MET A 63 -12.56 -5.43 1.82
CA MET A 63 -12.06 -5.67 0.47
C MET A 63 -10.60 -6.18 0.49
N GLU A 64 -9.71 -5.49 1.21
CA GLU A 64 -8.27 -5.80 1.22
C GLU A 64 -7.96 -7.11 1.98
N PHE A 65 -8.56 -7.31 3.15
CA PHE A 65 -8.20 -8.44 4.03
C PHE A 65 -9.08 -9.68 3.88
N ARG A 66 -10.33 -9.56 3.40
CA ARG A 66 -11.23 -10.71 3.21
C ARG A 66 -11.46 -11.08 1.76
N LEU A 67 -11.55 -10.11 0.86
CA LEU A 67 -11.64 -10.38 -0.59
C LEU A 67 -10.27 -10.38 -1.28
N ALA A 68 -9.20 -10.11 -0.54
CA ALA A 68 -7.82 -10.12 -1.02
C ALA A 68 -7.61 -9.25 -2.27
N THR A 69 -8.35 -8.13 -2.38
CA THR A 69 -8.19 -7.18 -3.48
C THR A 69 -6.91 -6.37 -3.27
N LYS A 70 -5.76 -7.02 -3.44
CA LYS A 70 -4.45 -6.37 -3.41
C LYS A 70 -4.25 -5.58 -4.69
N GLU A 71 -3.86 -4.33 -4.54
CA GLU A 71 -3.37 -3.53 -5.65
C GLU A 71 -2.13 -4.23 -6.26
N PRO A 72 -2.00 -4.28 -7.59
CA PRO A 72 -0.80 -4.84 -8.21
C PRO A 72 0.44 -4.08 -7.72
N ILE A 73 1.52 -4.82 -7.47
CA ILE A 73 2.79 -4.26 -6.99
C ILE A 73 3.23 -3.17 -7.98
N LYS A 74 3.21 -1.92 -7.51
CA LYS A 74 3.74 -0.81 -8.30
C LYS A 74 5.25 -0.99 -8.40
N LEU A 75 5.76 -1.09 -9.63
CA LEU A 75 7.19 -1.16 -9.88
C LEU A 75 7.81 0.19 -9.50
N GLU A 76 8.51 0.22 -8.37
CA GLU A 76 9.33 1.35 -7.96
C GLU A 76 10.78 1.13 -8.44
N PRO A 77 11.50 2.18 -8.87
CA PRO A 77 12.92 2.05 -9.17
C PRO A 77 13.71 1.78 -7.88
N GLY A 78 14.56 0.75 -7.90
CA GLY A 78 15.41 0.38 -6.75
C GLY A 78 14.70 -0.47 -5.70
N ILE A 79 15.17 -0.42 -4.45
CA ILE A 79 14.56 -1.12 -3.33
C ILE A 79 13.37 -0.32 -2.80
N SER A 80 12.21 -0.97 -2.67
CA SER A 80 11.01 -0.34 -2.11
C SER A 80 11.25 0.17 -0.68
N LYS A 81 10.51 1.20 -0.27
CA LYS A 81 10.60 1.74 1.11
C LYS A 81 10.39 0.67 2.18
N ILE A 82 9.50 -0.29 1.92
CA ILE A 82 9.24 -1.42 2.82
C ILE A 82 10.49 -2.28 2.97
N ASN A 83 11.10 -2.67 1.84
CA ASN A 83 12.30 -3.49 1.85
C ASN A 83 13.48 -2.76 2.52
N ARG A 84 13.63 -1.45 2.32
CA ARG A 84 14.62 -0.64 3.06
C ARG A 84 14.39 -0.69 4.57
N GLY A 85 13.14 -0.54 5.01
CA GLY A 85 12.77 -0.70 6.42
C GLY A 85 13.15 -2.08 6.96
N ILE A 86 12.83 -3.15 6.23
CA ILE A 86 13.19 -4.52 6.61
C ILE A 86 14.71 -4.68 6.76
N ILE A 87 15.51 -4.12 5.84
CA ILE A 87 16.97 -4.17 5.91
C ILE A 87 17.48 -3.44 7.16
N VAL A 88 16.99 -2.24 7.43
CA VAL A 88 17.42 -1.45 8.59
C VAL A 88 17.06 -2.15 9.90
N HIS A 89 15.82 -2.65 10.01
CA HIS A 89 15.37 -3.37 11.20
C HIS A 89 16.13 -4.67 11.41
N GLY A 90 16.36 -5.45 10.36
CA GLY A 90 17.13 -6.70 10.44
C GLY A 90 18.60 -6.47 10.80
N ALA A 91 19.21 -5.41 10.26
CA ALA A 91 20.58 -5.03 10.60
C ALA A 91 20.68 -4.59 12.07
N LEU A 92 19.76 -3.76 12.55
CA LEU A 92 19.71 -3.33 13.95
C LEU A 92 19.47 -4.51 14.90
N GLU A 93 18.55 -5.41 14.56
CA GLU A 93 18.30 -6.64 15.32
C GLU A 93 19.59 -7.45 15.46
N HIS A 94 20.25 -7.77 14.35
CA HIS A 94 21.48 -8.56 14.35
C HIS A 94 22.62 -7.85 15.08
N PHE A 95 22.75 -6.53 14.91
CA PHE A 95 23.73 -5.72 15.62
C PHE A 95 23.55 -5.85 17.14
N TRP A 96 22.32 -5.66 17.64
CA TRP A 96 22.03 -5.74 19.07
C TRP A 96 22.07 -7.16 19.61
N GLN A 97 21.84 -8.19 18.80
CA GLN A 97 22.12 -9.58 19.18
C GLN A 97 23.62 -9.86 19.40
N LYS A 98 24.51 -9.05 18.81
CA LYS A 98 25.96 -9.16 19.03
C LYS A 98 26.45 -8.24 20.15
N VAL A 99 26.10 -6.95 20.07
CA VAL A 99 26.57 -5.92 21.02
C VAL A 99 25.85 -6.01 22.36
N ARG A 100 24.58 -6.42 22.38
CA ARG A 100 23.72 -6.68 23.55
C ARG A 100 23.38 -5.49 24.44
N THR A 101 24.35 -4.68 24.82
CA THR A 101 24.18 -3.61 25.81
C THR A 101 24.82 -2.30 25.34
N GLN A 102 24.28 -1.18 25.81
CA GLN A 102 24.87 0.13 25.54
C GLN A 102 26.30 0.23 26.07
N GLN A 103 26.59 -0.37 27.22
CA GLN A 103 27.95 -0.36 27.78
C GLN A 103 28.95 -1.02 26.82
N ASN A 104 28.60 -2.17 26.23
CA ASN A 104 29.45 -2.82 25.23
C ASN A 104 29.63 -1.94 24.01
N LEU A 105 28.58 -1.27 23.55
CA LEU A 105 28.66 -0.30 22.44
C LEU A 105 29.68 0.80 22.73
N CYS A 106 29.63 1.39 23.93
CA CYS A 106 30.54 2.47 24.35
C CYS A 106 31.99 2.01 24.52
N GLN A 107 32.25 0.70 24.60
CA GLN A 107 33.59 0.12 24.71
C GLN A 107 34.18 -0.29 23.36
N LEU A 108 33.41 -0.24 22.26
CA LEU A 108 33.91 -0.60 20.94
C LEU A 108 34.80 0.50 20.38
N GLU A 109 35.97 0.10 19.90
CA GLU A 109 36.81 0.99 19.10
C GLU A 109 36.14 1.32 17.75
N PRO A 110 36.42 2.49 17.14
CA PRO A 110 35.76 2.93 15.91
C PRO A 110 35.81 1.88 14.78
N THR A 111 36.94 1.17 14.65
CA THR A 111 37.11 0.11 13.64
C THR A 111 36.26 -1.12 13.91
N GLN A 112 36.09 -1.48 15.18
CA GLN A 112 35.26 -2.61 15.61
C GLN A 112 33.77 -2.28 15.43
N LEU A 113 33.38 -1.05 15.76
CA LEU A 113 32.02 -0.55 15.53
C LEU A 113 31.66 -0.61 14.04
N GLN A 114 32.53 -0.06 13.18
CA GLN A 114 32.31 -0.09 11.73
C GLN A 114 32.20 -1.52 11.18
N LYS A 115 33.05 -2.43 11.66
CA LYS A 115 32.95 -3.85 11.29
C LYS A 115 31.62 -4.46 11.73
N ALA A 116 31.18 -4.22 12.96
CA ALA A 116 29.91 -4.75 13.47
C ALA A 116 28.69 -4.23 12.71
N ILE A 117 28.72 -2.96 12.29
CA ILE A 117 27.69 -2.36 11.43
C ILE A 117 27.67 -3.05 10.05
N ASN A 118 28.83 -3.14 9.38
CA ASN A 118 28.94 -3.76 8.06
C ASN A 118 28.52 -5.23 8.05
N ASP A 119 28.94 -6.00 9.06
CA ASP A 119 28.54 -7.41 9.22
C ASP A 119 27.02 -7.53 9.39
N SER A 120 26.38 -6.57 10.06
CA SER A 120 24.94 -6.59 10.31
C SER A 120 24.11 -6.17 9.10
N LEU A 121 24.60 -5.18 8.33
CA LEU A 121 24.03 -4.82 7.04
C LEU A 121 24.13 -5.99 6.06
N GLU A 122 25.29 -6.64 5.96
CA GLU A 122 25.49 -7.78 5.07
C GLU A 122 24.60 -8.97 5.46
N TYR A 123 24.46 -9.25 6.75
CA TYR A 123 23.52 -10.25 7.24
C TYR A 123 22.09 -9.94 6.80
N SER A 124 21.62 -8.71 7.02
CA SER A 124 20.23 -8.35 6.71
C SER A 124 19.94 -8.32 5.22
N LEU A 125 20.89 -7.87 4.40
CA LEU A 125 20.76 -7.88 2.94
C LEU A 125 20.72 -9.30 2.38
N LYS A 126 21.54 -10.23 2.92
CA LYS A 126 21.49 -11.66 2.54
C LYS A 126 20.16 -12.30 2.92
N LYS A 127 19.63 -11.98 4.11
CA LYS A 127 18.34 -12.50 4.61
C LYS A 127 17.16 -12.12 3.72
N LEU A 128 17.21 -10.99 3.03
CA LEU A 128 16.12 -10.51 2.17
C LEU A 128 16.18 -11.09 0.74
N GLU A 129 17.18 -11.93 0.41
CA GLU A 129 17.35 -12.57 -0.91
C GLU A 129 17.25 -11.59 -2.10
N LEU A 130 17.84 -10.40 -1.98
CA LEU A 130 17.81 -9.41 -3.05
C LEU A 130 18.61 -9.86 -4.28
N PRO A 131 18.16 -9.52 -5.51
CA PRO A 131 18.93 -9.71 -6.72
C PRO A 131 20.35 -9.13 -6.59
N PRO A 132 21.41 -9.86 -6.99
CA PRO A 132 22.81 -9.41 -6.82
C PRO A 132 23.13 -8.05 -7.48
N SER A 133 22.38 -7.66 -8.51
CA SER A 133 22.50 -6.38 -9.19
C SER A 133 22.06 -5.19 -8.32
N LEU A 134 21.02 -5.37 -7.50
CA LEU A 134 20.52 -4.33 -6.58
C LEU A 134 21.37 -4.22 -5.32
N TYR A 135 21.97 -5.33 -4.89
CA TYR A 135 22.86 -5.38 -3.72
C TYR A 135 24.06 -4.43 -3.83
N LYS A 136 24.67 -4.34 -5.02
CA LYS A 136 25.83 -3.46 -5.26
C LYS A 136 25.45 -1.99 -5.26
N LEU A 137 24.27 -1.66 -5.80
CA LEU A 137 23.77 -0.28 -5.87
C LEU A 137 23.50 0.27 -4.47
N GLU A 138 22.90 -0.53 -3.59
CA GLU A 138 22.50 -0.09 -2.25
C GLU A 138 23.67 0.01 -1.28
N LYS A 139 24.71 -0.82 -1.42
CA LYS A 139 25.98 -0.65 -0.68
C LYS A 139 26.66 0.71 -0.93
N GLN A 140 26.29 1.42 -2.00
CA GLN A 140 26.82 2.75 -2.30
C GLN A 140 25.93 3.89 -1.78
N CYS A 141 24.69 3.60 -1.40
CA CYS A 141 23.69 4.61 -1.00
C CYS A 141 23.30 4.55 0.50
N LEU A 142 23.59 3.43 1.18
CA LEU A 142 23.45 3.24 2.63
C LEU A 142 24.77 3.55 3.35
#